data_AF-A0A173S6F0-F1
#
_entry.id   AF-A0A173S6F0-F1
#
_cell.length_a   1.000
_cell.length_b   1.000
_cell.length_c   1.000
_cell.angle_alpha   90.00
_cell.angle_beta   90.00
_cell.angle_gamma   90.00
#
_symmetry.space_group_name_H-M   'P 1'
#
loop_
_entity.id
_entity.type
_entity.pdbx_description
1 polymer ?
#
loop_
_entity_poly.entity_id
_entity_poly.type
_entity_poly.pdbx_seq_one_letter_code
_entity_poly.pdbx_strand_id
1 'polypeptide(L)' 'MGETNTEVKPQVSADVFTKQQLAESKRYKKQRDLLEALLEDGKTYTIAQVDKITGDYLRKEVK' A
#
# COMPACT_ATOMS: atom_id res chain seq x y z
N MET A 1 16.43 -22.14 -9.30
CA MET A 1 15.01 -21.88 -9.63
C MET A 1 14.32 -21.57 -8.33
N GLY A 2 14.28 -20.29 -7.96
CA GLY A 2 13.55 -19.80 -6.80
C GLY A 2 12.21 -19.28 -7.28
N GLU A 3 11.16 -19.66 -6.59
CA GLU A 3 9.76 -19.57 -6.99
C GLU A 3 9.32 -18.09 -7.04
N THR A 4 9.27 -17.49 -8.23
CA THR A 4 8.51 -16.25 -8.44
C THR A 4 7.13 -16.59 -8.96
N ASN A 5 6.36 -17.35 -8.18
CA ASN A 5 4.92 -17.40 -8.38
C ASN A 5 4.29 -16.27 -7.59
N THR A 6 3.99 -15.17 -8.26
CA THR A 6 2.83 -14.36 -7.85
C THR A 6 2.17 -13.82 -9.11
N GLU A 7 1.51 -14.73 -9.83
CA GLU A 7 0.45 -14.36 -10.74
C GLU A 7 -0.73 -13.85 -9.91
N VAL A 8 -0.77 -12.53 -9.66
CA VAL A 8 -1.99 -11.88 -9.16
C VAL A 8 -2.97 -11.73 -10.31
N LYS A 9 -3.88 -12.70 -10.36
CA LYS A 9 -5.05 -12.78 -11.26
C LYS A 9 -5.86 -11.47 -11.18
N PRO A 10 -6.35 -10.92 -12.31
CA PRO A 10 -7.20 -9.74 -12.29
C PRO A 10 -8.61 -10.16 -11.84
N GLN A 11 -8.84 -10.21 -10.54
CA GLN A 11 -10.15 -10.45 -9.96
C GLN A 11 -10.72 -9.14 -9.43
N VAL A 12 -11.73 -8.65 -10.13
CA VAL A 12 -12.49 -7.42 -9.86
C VAL A 12 -13.23 -7.55 -8.53
N SER A 13 -12.49 -7.47 -7.43
CA SER A 13 -13.01 -7.50 -6.05
C SER A 13 -12.06 -6.70 -5.19
N ALA A 14 -12.22 -5.37 -5.21
CA ALA A 14 -11.57 -4.37 -4.35
C ALA A 14 -10.31 -4.91 -3.64
N ASP A 15 -9.23 -5.08 -4.41
CA ASP A 15 -8.02 -5.75 -3.92
C ASP A 15 -7.49 -5.01 -2.68
N VAL A 16 -7.58 -5.68 -1.54
CA VAL A 16 -7.02 -5.24 -0.27
C VAL A 16 -5.62 -5.78 -0.15
N PHE A 17 -4.67 -4.89 0.13
CA PHE A 17 -3.26 -5.20 0.25
C PHE A 17 -2.80 -4.96 1.68
N THR A 18 -1.92 -5.83 2.19
CA THR A 18 -1.25 -5.57 3.46
C THR A 18 -0.27 -4.42 3.31
N LYS A 19 0.07 -3.74 4.41
CA LYS A 19 1.11 -2.72 4.37
C LYS A 19 2.43 -3.25 3.82
N GLN A 20 2.75 -4.54 4.03
CA GLN A 20 3.91 -5.21 3.44
C GLN A 20 3.82 -5.32 1.92
N GLN A 21 2.69 -5.77 1.34
CA GLN A 21 2.52 -5.82 -0.12
C GLN A 21 2.60 -4.44 -0.77
N LEU A 22 2.04 -3.42 -0.11
CA LEU A 22 2.12 -2.05 -0.56
C LEU A 22 3.58 -1.55 -0.48
N ALA A 23 4.25 -1.82 0.63
CA ALA A 23 5.64 -1.48 0.89
C ALA A 23 6.65 -2.16 -0.06
N GLU A 24 6.38 -3.39 -0.46
CA GLU A 24 7.18 -4.16 -1.42
C GLU A 24 6.90 -3.74 -2.88
N SER A 25 5.76 -3.08 -3.13
CA SER A 25 5.43 -2.59 -4.47
C SER A 25 6.33 -1.44 -4.91
N LYS A 26 6.83 -1.52 -6.15
CA LYS A 26 7.65 -0.46 -6.76
C LYS A 26 6.97 0.92 -6.75
N ARG A 27 5.64 0.96 -6.77
CA ARG A 27 4.87 2.22 -6.70
C ARG A 27 5.03 2.95 -5.38
N TYR A 28 5.05 2.24 -4.25
CA TYR A 28 5.16 2.85 -2.93
C TYR A 28 6.51 2.63 -2.26
N LYS A 29 7.51 2.14 -3.00
CA LYS A 29 8.85 1.90 -2.47
C LYS A 29 9.49 3.14 -1.82
N LYS A 30 9.21 4.34 -2.34
CA LYS A 30 9.64 5.62 -1.74
C LYS A 30 8.71 6.12 -0.64
N GLN A 31 7.47 5.67 -0.66
CA GLN A 31 6.47 5.98 0.35
C GLN A 31 6.41 4.88 1.40
N ARG A 32 7.37 3.95 1.45
CA ARG A 32 7.36 2.79 2.33
C ARG A 32 7.33 3.21 3.79
N ASP A 33 8.23 4.11 4.17
CA ASP A 33 8.27 4.71 5.50
C ASP A 33 6.96 5.44 5.83
N LEU A 34 6.38 6.12 4.86
CA LEU A 34 5.10 6.82 5.01
C LEU A 34 3.95 5.84 5.20
N LEU A 35 3.93 4.74 4.43
CA LEU A 35 2.97 3.66 4.56
C LEU A 35 3.12 2.96 5.92
N GLU A 36 4.33 2.68 6.39
CA GLU A 36 4.54 2.04 7.69
C GLU A 36 4.21 2.98 8.86
N ALA A 37 4.37 4.29 8.69
CA ALA A 37 3.96 5.29 9.68
C ALA A 37 2.44 5.54 9.70
N LEU A 38 1.78 5.46 8.54
CA LEU A 38 0.35 5.76 8.39
C LEU A 38 -0.55 4.52 8.47
N LEU A 39 -0.03 3.34 8.14
CA LEU A 39 -0.78 2.09 8.11
C LEU A 39 -0.34 1.18 9.26
N GLU A 40 -1.33 0.66 9.96
CA GLU A 40 -1.10 -0.29 11.05
C GLU A 40 -0.69 -1.67 10.54
N ASP A 41 0.22 -2.32 11.26
CA ASP A 41 0.63 -3.69 10.99
C ASP A 41 -0.51 -4.68 11.27
N GLY A 42 -0.62 -5.74 10.46
CA GLY A 42 -1.71 -6.71 10.57
C GLY A 42 -3.07 -6.27 10.00
N LYS A 43 -3.20 -5.03 9.52
CA LYS A 43 -4.39 -4.56 8.77
C LYS A 43 -4.15 -4.56 7.26
N THR A 44 -5.24 -4.73 6.51
CA THR A 44 -5.26 -4.64 5.05
C THR A 44 -5.95 -3.38 4.60
N TYR A 45 -5.43 -2.79 3.52
CA TYR A 45 -5.86 -1.51 2.99
C TYR A 45 -5.96 -1.59 1.47
N THR A 46 -6.97 -0.94 0.90
CA THR A 46 -7.05 -0.81 -0.56
C THR A 46 -6.15 0.31 -1.06
N ILE A 47 -5.76 0.26 -2.33
CA ILE A 47 -5.05 1.36 -2.99
C ILE A 47 -5.76 2.70 -2.79
N ALA A 48 -7.10 2.73 -2.88
CA ALA A 48 -7.89 3.93 -2.67
C ALA A 48 -7.84 4.44 -1.22
N GLN A 49 -7.84 3.55 -0.22
CA GLN A 49 -7.66 3.95 1.18
C GLN A 49 -6.27 4.53 1.42
N VAL A 50 -5.24 3.85 0.91
CA VAL A 50 -3.85 4.29 1.02
C VAL A 50 -3.66 5.66 0.40
N ASP A 51 -4.19 5.87 -0.81
CA ASP A 51 -4.13 7.15 -1.53
C ASP A 51 -4.85 8.27 -0.76
N LYS A 52 -6.01 7.96 -0.16
CA LYS A 52 -6.74 8.89 0.70
C LYS A 52 -5.95 9.24 1.97
N ILE A 53 -5.34 8.27 2.64
CA ILE A 53 -4.58 8.45 3.88
C ILE A 53 -3.32 9.27 3.62
N THR A 54 -2.53 8.88 2.61
CA THR A 54 -1.34 9.62 2.20
C THR A 54 -1.69 11.02 1.70
N GLY A 55 -2.75 11.17 0.90
CA GLY A 55 -3.21 12.47 0.43
C GLY A 55 -3.68 13.42 1.54
N ASP A 56 -4.39 12.90 2.55
CA ASP A 56 -4.79 13.68 3.74
C ASP A 56 -3.56 14.11 4.56
N TYR A 57 -2.61 13.20 4.76
CA TYR A 57 -1.36 13.47 5.46
C TYR A 57 -0.54 14.57 4.76
N LEU A 58 -0.33 14.44 3.44
CA LEU A 58 0.35 15.44 2.63
C LEU A 58 -0.33 16.80 2.76
N ARG A 59 -1.66 16.87 2.68
CA ARG A 59 -2.43 18.12 2.86
C ARG A 59 -2.28 18.73 4.25
N LYS A 60 -2.08 17.92 5.28
CA LYS A 60 -1.93 18.37 6.66
C LYS A 60 -0.55 18.94 6.94
N GLU A 61 0.48 18.48 6.21
CA GLU A 61 1.86 18.97 6.32
C GLU A 61 2.06 20.33 5.61
N VAL A 62 1.22 20.70 4.62
CA VAL A 62 1.32 21.97 3.84
C VAL A 62 0.67 23.20 4.50
N LYS A 63 0.51 23.24 5.83
CA LYS A 63 -0.19 24.35 6.51
C LYS A 63 0.64 25.06 7.58
#